data_AF-A0A7J5X1H6-F1
#
_entry.id   AF-A0A7J5X1H6-F1
#
_cell.length_a   1.000
_cell.length_b   1.000
_cell.length_c   1.000
_cell.angle_alpha   90.00
_cell.angle_beta   90.00
_cell.angle_gamma   90.00
#
_symmetry.space_group_name_H-M   'P 1'
#
loop_
_entity.id
_entity.type
_entity.pdbx_description
1 polymer ?
#
loop_
_entity_poly.entity_id
_entity_poly.type
_entity_poly.pdbx_seq_one_letter_code
_entity_poly.pdbx_strand_id
1 'polypeptide(L)'
;MTLEETLTSRDSINGQLRGVLDEATGRWGLRVARVELKSIMPPPSIQESMEKQMKADREKRATILAAEGQRESAIKTAEGNKQSQILAAEGAKQAAILAAEADRQSRILRAQGDRAAYYLNAQGEAKAIEKTFAAIKAAKPTPELLAYQYLQQLPEMAKGEGSKVWVVPSDFGSALQGFAKSFGVQGDDGVFRYEPTDSPPSQIDESETEDWFSLASDPKVAQAVAEAEAVARKPVAPEIGTGMGRSSRHPSLDAAIEETGTTPGTSG
;
A
#
# COMPACT_ATOMS: atom_id res chain seq x y z
N MET A 1 38.20 -46.09 41.80
CA MET A 1 38.74 -44.73 41.90
C MET A 1 39.75 -44.53 40.80
N THR A 2 39.46 -43.64 39.85
CA THR A 2 40.43 -43.20 38.85
C THR A 2 41.40 -42.18 39.45
N LEU A 3 42.54 -41.93 38.80
CA LEU A 3 43.49 -40.90 39.27
C LEU A 3 42.83 -39.50 39.32
N GLU A 4 41.91 -39.24 38.39
CA GLU A 4 41.17 -37.98 38.29
C GLU A 4 40.16 -37.82 39.43
N GLU A 5 39.46 -38.91 39.81
CA GLU A 5 38.61 -38.94 41.00
C GLU A 5 39.40 -38.75 42.29
N THR A 6 40.64 -39.28 42.38
CA THR A 6 41.49 -39.13 43.57
C THR A 6 42.05 -37.72 43.73
N LEU A 7 42.22 -36.97 42.63
CA LEU A 7 42.59 -35.55 42.67
C LEU A 7 41.40 -34.65 43.04
N THR A 8 40.20 -34.98 42.56
CA THR A 8 38.98 -34.17 42.80
C THR A 8 38.33 -34.47 44.16
N SER A 9 38.53 -35.69 44.70
CA SER A 9 37.84 -36.16 45.93
C SER A 9 38.76 -36.26 47.15
N ARG A 10 39.80 -35.42 47.24
CA ARG A 10 40.80 -35.48 48.33
C ARG A 10 40.17 -35.44 49.72
N ASP A 11 39.17 -34.60 49.94
CA ASP A 11 38.51 -34.47 51.24
C ASP A 11 37.73 -35.73 51.65
N SER A 12 37.08 -36.38 50.68
CA SER A 12 36.41 -37.67 50.88
C SER A 12 37.42 -38.76 51.27
N ILE A 13 38.55 -38.82 50.58
CA ILE A 13 39.60 -39.81 50.85
C ILE A 13 40.27 -39.56 52.20
N ASN A 14 40.57 -38.30 52.53
CA ASN A 14 41.11 -37.91 53.85
C ASN A 14 40.16 -38.33 54.98
N GLY A 15 38.85 -38.15 54.79
CA GLY A 15 37.82 -38.58 55.73
C GLY A 15 37.78 -40.09 55.92
N GLN A 16 37.81 -40.86 54.83
CA GLN A 16 37.86 -42.33 54.87
C GLN A 16 39.14 -42.84 55.55
N LEU A 17 40.30 -42.28 55.21
CA LEU A 17 41.59 -42.64 55.81
C LEU A 17 41.64 -42.33 57.30
N ARG A 18 41.09 -41.19 57.73
CA ARG A 18 40.97 -40.83 59.15
C ARG A 18 40.17 -41.88 59.90
N GLY A 19 39.02 -42.31 59.36
CA GLY A 19 38.18 -43.33 59.99
C GLY A 19 38.92 -44.66 60.20
N VAL A 20 39.58 -45.15 59.15
CA VAL A 20 40.34 -46.42 59.21
C VAL A 20 41.53 -46.32 60.18
N LEU A 21 42.26 -45.20 60.17
CA LEU A 21 43.42 -45.02 61.04
C LEU A 21 43.02 -44.86 62.52
N ASP A 22 41.96 -44.11 62.83
CA ASP A 22 41.48 -43.91 64.20
C ASP A 22 41.00 -45.22 64.84
N GLU A 23 40.32 -46.07 64.06
CA GLU A 23 39.90 -47.42 64.49
C GLU A 23 41.11 -48.31 64.84
N ALA A 24 42.13 -48.31 63.99
CA ALA A 24 43.34 -49.10 64.20
C ALA A 24 44.17 -48.61 65.40
N THR A 25 44.28 -47.30 65.61
CA THR A 25 45.10 -46.71 66.68
C THR A 25 44.39 -46.64 68.04
N GLY A 26 43.06 -46.77 68.06
CA GLY A 26 42.26 -46.71 69.29
C GLY A 26 42.65 -47.75 70.34
N ARG A 27 43.11 -48.95 69.92
CA ARG A 27 43.59 -50.01 70.82
C ARG A 27 44.85 -49.63 71.61
N TRP A 28 45.57 -48.62 71.16
CA TRP A 28 46.78 -48.09 71.81
C TRP A 28 46.53 -46.77 72.55
N GLY A 29 45.27 -46.33 72.63
CA GLY A 29 44.88 -45.09 73.32
C GLY A 29 45.19 -43.81 72.54
N LEU A 30 45.50 -43.91 71.24
CA LEU A 30 45.80 -42.77 70.38
C LEU A 30 44.56 -42.40 69.54
N ARG A 31 44.24 -41.10 69.45
CA ARG A 31 43.19 -40.57 68.56
C ARG A 31 43.79 -39.79 67.40
N VAL A 32 43.29 -40.05 66.19
CA VAL A 32 43.73 -39.38 64.97
C VAL A 32 42.86 -38.15 64.71
N ALA A 33 43.44 -36.96 64.90
CA ALA A 33 42.71 -35.70 64.75
C ALA A 33 42.40 -35.34 63.28
N ARG A 34 43.39 -35.49 62.39
CA ARG A 34 43.26 -35.13 60.97
C ARG A 34 44.26 -35.94 60.13
N VAL A 35 43.82 -36.34 58.94
CA VAL A 35 44.66 -36.96 57.91
C VAL A 35 44.66 -36.07 56.69
N GLU A 36 45.83 -35.80 56.14
CA GLU A 36 45.98 -35.04 54.90
C GLU A 36 46.88 -35.77 53.92
N LEU A 37 46.36 -36.00 52.71
CA LEU A 37 47.15 -36.42 51.57
C LEU A 37 48.07 -35.27 51.12
N LYS A 38 49.38 -35.43 51.35
CA LYS A 38 50.40 -34.44 50.98
C LYS A 38 50.59 -34.34 49.47
N SER A 39 50.91 -35.46 48.82
CA SER A 39 51.13 -35.51 47.36
C SER A 39 50.96 -36.94 46.86
N ILE A 40 50.23 -37.10 45.75
CA ILE A 40 50.18 -38.35 44.98
C ILE A 40 50.98 -38.08 43.71
N MET A 41 52.10 -38.76 43.54
CA MET A 41 52.95 -38.65 42.35
C MET A 41 52.83 -39.93 41.53
N PRO A 42 52.09 -39.92 40.40
CA PRO A 42 52.04 -41.06 39.50
C PRO A 42 53.42 -41.25 38.85
N PRO A 43 53.78 -42.49 38.48
CA PRO A 43 54.99 -42.71 37.68
C PRO A 43 54.88 -41.98 36.32
N PRO A 44 56.01 -41.53 35.74
CA PRO A 44 56.03 -40.67 34.55
C PRO A 44 55.29 -41.27 33.33
N SER A 45 55.34 -42.59 33.16
CA SER A 45 54.62 -43.28 32.08
C SER A 45 53.09 -43.12 32.13
N ILE A 46 52.52 -43.00 33.33
CA ILE A 46 51.08 -42.76 33.53
C ILE A 46 50.75 -41.29 33.29
N GLN A 47 51.61 -40.36 33.71
CA GLN A 47 51.42 -38.93 33.45
C GLN A 47 51.39 -38.64 31.95
N GLU A 48 52.36 -39.18 31.19
CA GLU A 48 52.40 -39.02 29.73
C GLU A 48 51.17 -39.61 29.04
N SER A 49 50.72 -40.79 29.49
CA SER A 49 49.51 -41.44 28.95
C SER A 49 48.26 -40.61 29.22
N MET A 50 48.16 -40.03 30.41
CA MET A 50 47.06 -39.14 30.79
C MET A 50 47.10 -37.82 30.04
N GLU A 51 48.26 -37.19 29.91
CA GLU A 51 48.40 -35.96 29.12
C GLU A 51 47.98 -36.19 27.66
N LYS A 52 48.40 -37.32 27.08
CA LYS A 52 48.01 -37.71 25.73
C LYS A 52 46.51 -37.95 25.61
N GLN A 53 45.90 -38.61 26.60
CA GLN A 53 44.45 -38.84 26.64
C GLN A 53 43.67 -37.53 26.81
N MET A 54 44.06 -36.67 27.76
CA MET A 54 43.41 -35.37 27.99
C MET A 54 43.54 -34.45 26.77
N LYS A 55 44.70 -34.47 26.11
CA LYS A 55 44.90 -33.75 24.85
C LYS A 55 43.95 -34.26 23.76
N ALA A 56 43.86 -35.58 23.58
CA ALA A 56 42.96 -36.18 22.59
C ALA A 56 41.48 -35.86 22.89
N ASP A 57 41.06 -35.91 24.16
CA ASP A 57 39.69 -35.56 24.55
C ASP A 57 39.38 -34.07 24.32
N ARG A 58 40.33 -33.19 24.63
CA ARG A 58 40.20 -31.75 24.34
C ARG A 58 40.12 -31.47 22.85
N GLU A 59 41.00 -32.07 22.05
CA GLU A 59 41.00 -31.95 20.59
C GLU A 59 39.71 -32.49 19.99
N LYS A 60 39.22 -33.64 20.48
CA LYS A 60 37.92 -34.20 20.08
C LYS A 60 36.77 -33.24 20.39
N ARG A 61 36.70 -32.71 21.62
CA ARG A 61 35.67 -31.74 22.03
C ARG A 61 35.75 -30.46 21.20
N ALA A 62 36.95 -29.92 20.98
CA ALA A 62 37.16 -28.74 20.16
C ALA A 62 36.71 -28.96 18.71
N THR A 63 37.00 -30.13 18.13
CA THR A 63 36.59 -30.49 16.77
C THR A 63 35.07 -30.60 16.64
N ILE A 64 34.42 -31.26 17.61
CA ILE A 64 32.95 -31.38 17.64
C ILE A 64 32.31 -29.99 17.74
N LEU A 65 32.78 -29.16 18.68
CA LEU A 65 32.25 -27.82 18.88
C LEU A 65 32.42 -26.94 17.64
N ALA A 66 33.57 -27.02 16.97
CA ALA A 66 33.81 -26.29 15.73
C ALA A 66 32.88 -26.75 14.60
N ALA A 67 32.65 -28.05 14.45
CA ALA A 67 31.74 -28.61 13.45
C ALA A 67 30.28 -28.21 13.73
N GLU A 68 29.86 -28.21 14.99
CA GLU A 68 28.54 -27.75 15.41
C GLU A 68 28.35 -26.26 15.12
N GLY A 69 29.34 -25.42 15.46
CA GLY A 69 29.32 -24.00 15.14
C GLY A 69 29.24 -23.72 13.64
N GLN A 70 29.99 -24.46 12.82
CA GLN A 70 29.91 -24.36 11.36
C GLN A 70 28.52 -24.76 10.84
N ARG A 71 27.96 -25.87 11.34
CA ARG A 71 26.62 -26.33 10.97
C ARG A 71 25.56 -25.30 11.34
N GLU A 72 25.59 -24.77 12.56
CA GLU A 72 24.61 -23.79 13.03
C GLU A 72 24.71 -22.49 12.23
N SER A 73 25.93 -22.01 11.97
CA SER A 73 26.17 -20.83 11.12
C SER A 73 25.63 -21.02 9.70
N ALA A 74 25.85 -22.20 9.10
CA ALA A 74 25.35 -22.50 7.76
C ALA A 74 23.82 -22.55 7.72
N ILE A 75 23.18 -23.15 8.74
CA ILE A 75 21.72 -23.19 8.87
C ILE A 75 21.16 -21.76 8.98
N LYS A 76 21.69 -20.95 9.90
CA LYS A 76 21.24 -19.56 10.09
C LYS A 76 21.41 -18.72 8.82
N THR A 77 22.51 -18.92 8.09
CA THR A 77 22.74 -18.24 6.80
C THR A 77 21.70 -18.67 5.76
N ALA A 78 21.43 -19.97 5.64
CA ALA A 78 20.44 -20.49 4.71
C ALA A 78 19.02 -20.03 5.04
N GLU A 79 18.66 -20.00 6.32
CA GLU A 79 17.38 -19.46 6.81
C GLU A 79 17.25 -17.97 6.52
N GLY A 80 18.30 -17.19 6.77
CA GLY A 80 18.33 -15.75 6.43
C GLY A 80 18.14 -15.52 4.94
N ASN A 81 18.85 -16.29 4.09
CA ASN A 81 18.71 -16.21 2.63
C ASN A 81 17.28 -16.58 2.18
N LYS A 82 16.72 -17.66 2.72
CA LYS A 82 15.34 -18.08 2.43
C LYS A 82 14.35 -16.99 2.82
N GLN A 83 14.47 -16.44 4.03
CA GLN A 83 13.58 -15.40 4.51
C GLN A 83 13.70 -14.12 3.67
N SER A 84 14.93 -13.73 3.30
CA SER A 84 15.16 -12.59 2.43
C SER A 84 14.52 -12.78 1.05
N GLN A 85 14.59 -13.99 0.47
CA GLN A 85 13.97 -14.27 -0.83
C GLN A 85 12.44 -14.24 -0.75
N ILE A 86 11.85 -14.76 0.34
CA ILE A 86 10.40 -14.70 0.57
C ILE A 86 9.95 -13.24 0.67
N LEU A 87 10.61 -12.45 1.51
CA LEU A 87 10.27 -11.03 1.68
C LEU A 87 10.41 -10.24 0.37
N ALA A 88 11.45 -10.52 -0.42
CA ALA A 88 11.63 -9.89 -1.73
C ALA A 88 10.49 -10.27 -2.70
N ALA A 89 10.10 -11.54 -2.74
CA ALA A 89 9.00 -12.02 -3.59
C ALA A 89 7.64 -11.44 -3.16
N GLU A 90 7.38 -11.36 -1.85
CA GLU A 90 6.17 -10.75 -1.30
C GLU A 90 6.11 -9.26 -1.62
N GLY A 91 7.23 -8.54 -1.44
CA GLY A 91 7.33 -7.13 -1.82
C GLY A 91 7.10 -6.91 -3.31
N ALA A 92 7.71 -7.73 -4.17
CA ALA A 92 7.49 -7.66 -5.61
C ALA A 92 6.02 -7.92 -6.01
N LYS A 93 5.38 -8.91 -5.38
CA LYS A 93 3.95 -9.21 -5.57
C LYS A 93 3.07 -8.01 -5.15
N GLN A 94 3.31 -7.46 -3.96
CA GLN A 94 2.55 -6.30 -3.47
C GLN A 94 2.74 -5.08 -4.37
N ALA A 95 3.98 -4.79 -4.78
CA ALA A 95 4.28 -3.70 -5.71
C ALA A 95 3.54 -3.88 -7.05
N ALA A 96 3.52 -5.09 -7.61
CA ALA A 96 2.81 -5.39 -8.85
C ALA A 96 1.29 -5.19 -8.73
N ILE A 97 0.69 -5.59 -7.59
CA ILE A 97 -0.74 -5.38 -7.32
C ILE A 97 -1.05 -3.88 -7.24
N LEU A 98 -0.28 -3.14 -6.45
CA LEU A 98 -0.47 -1.70 -6.28
C LEU A 98 -0.31 -0.94 -7.62
N ALA A 99 0.66 -1.32 -8.44
CA ALA A 99 0.83 -0.75 -9.77
C ALA A 99 -0.38 -1.03 -10.67
N ALA A 100 -0.89 -2.26 -10.69
CA ALA A 100 -2.06 -2.63 -11.48
C ALA A 100 -3.34 -1.91 -11.01
N GLU A 101 -3.51 -1.74 -9.69
CA GLU A 101 -4.61 -0.97 -9.11
C GLU A 101 -4.53 0.51 -9.47
N ALA A 102 -3.34 1.10 -9.36
CA ALA A 102 -3.11 2.49 -9.75
C ALA A 102 -3.40 2.70 -11.25
N ASP A 103 -2.93 1.81 -12.12
CA ASP A 103 -3.21 1.86 -13.56
C ASP A 103 -4.71 1.77 -13.85
N ARG A 104 -5.41 0.83 -13.20
CA ARG A 104 -6.86 0.68 -13.33
C ARG A 104 -7.59 1.96 -12.91
N GLN A 105 -7.26 2.50 -11.74
CA GLN A 105 -7.89 3.70 -11.21
C GLN A 105 -7.61 4.90 -12.12
N SER A 106 -6.37 5.04 -12.59
CA SER A 106 -5.96 6.08 -13.51
C SER A 106 -6.72 6.03 -14.84
N ARG A 107 -6.94 4.84 -15.41
CA ARG A 107 -7.75 4.66 -16.64
C ARG A 107 -9.21 5.03 -16.41
N ILE A 108 -9.80 4.64 -15.28
CA ILE A 108 -11.19 4.97 -14.94
C ILE A 108 -11.36 6.48 -14.82
N LEU A 109 -10.47 7.16 -14.09
CA LEU A 109 -10.53 8.61 -13.90
C LEU A 109 -10.38 9.36 -15.22
N ARG A 110 -9.47 8.94 -16.11
CA ARG A 110 -9.35 9.52 -17.46
C ARG A 110 -10.64 9.33 -18.27
N ALA A 111 -11.16 8.10 -18.33
CA ALA A 111 -12.40 7.82 -19.06
C ALA A 111 -13.61 8.61 -18.54
N GLN A 112 -13.68 8.83 -17.22
CA GLN A 112 -14.70 9.67 -16.60
C GLN A 112 -14.52 11.15 -16.99
N GLY A 113 -13.29 11.66 -16.97
CA GLY A 113 -12.95 13.01 -17.41
C GLY A 113 -13.31 13.23 -18.88
N ASP A 114 -12.93 12.29 -19.77
CA ASP A 114 -13.23 12.35 -21.19
C ASP A 114 -14.75 12.35 -21.45
N ARG A 115 -15.50 11.49 -20.74
CA ARG A 115 -16.96 11.46 -20.82
C ARG A 115 -17.58 12.79 -20.36
N ALA A 116 -17.10 13.35 -19.25
CA ALA A 116 -17.60 14.61 -18.73
C ALA A 116 -17.32 15.76 -19.70
N ALA A 117 -16.11 15.83 -20.25
CA ALA A 117 -15.74 16.83 -21.26
C ALA A 117 -16.62 16.72 -22.51
N TYR A 118 -16.83 15.51 -23.03
CA TYR A 118 -17.71 15.28 -24.18
C TYR A 118 -19.14 15.76 -23.91
N TYR A 119 -19.69 15.42 -22.74
CA TYR A 119 -21.04 15.82 -22.36
C TYR A 119 -21.19 17.34 -22.19
N LEU A 120 -20.19 18.00 -21.64
CA LEU A 120 -20.18 19.47 -21.50
C LEU A 120 -20.07 20.16 -22.86
N ASN A 121 -19.21 19.67 -23.76
CA ASN A 121 -19.08 20.21 -25.11
C ASN A 121 -20.40 20.06 -25.89
N ALA A 122 -21.00 18.87 -25.88
CA ALA A 122 -22.27 18.62 -26.57
C ALA A 122 -23.40 19.52 -26.04
N GLN A 123 -23.45 19.77 -24.73
CA GLN A 123 -24.41 20.72 -24.16
C GLN A 123 -24.13 22.16 -24.57
N GLY A 124 -22.86 22.59 -24.58
CA GLY A 124 -22.47 23.92 -25.02
C GLY A 124 -22.85 24.17 -26.49
N GLU A 125 -22.58 23.20 -27.37
CA GLU A 125 -22.98 23.25 -28.78
C GLU A 125 -24.49 23.31 -28.94
N ALA A 126 -25.24 22.45 -28.23
CA ALA A 126 -26.70 22.46 -28.28
C ALA A 126 -27.29 23.81 -27.87
N LYS A 127 -26.80 24.40 -26.76
CA LYS A 127 -27.21 25.73 -26.30
C LYS A 127 -26.85 26.83 -27.30
N ALA A 128 -25.65 26.76 -27.91
CA ALA A 128 -25.24 27.72 -28.93
C ALA A 128 -26.16 27.66 -30.15
N ILE A 129 -26.51 26.45 -30.61
CA ILE A 129 -27.47 26.25 -31.71
C ILE A 129 -28.85 26.80 -31.33
N GLU A 130 -29.33 26.54 -30.11
CA GLU A 130 -30.62 27.03 -29.64
C GLU A 130 -30.66 28.57 -29.62
N LYS A 131 -29.63 29.23 -29.06
CA LYS A 131 -29.56 30.69 -28.99
C LYS A 131 -29.44 31.31 -30.39
N THR A 132 -28.63 30.74 -31.28
CA THR A 132 -28.54 31.22 -32.68
C THR A 132 -29.87 31.05 -33.42
N PHE A 133 -30.56 29.93 -33.25
CA PHE A 133 -31.88 29.71 -33.86
C PHE A 133 -32.93 30.67 -33.30
N ALA A 134 -32.94 30.91 -31.99
CA ALA A 134 -33.81 31.88 -31.36
C ALA A 134 -33.57 33.30 -31.89
N ALA A 135 -32.30 33.71 -32.03
CA ALA A 135 -31.92 35.00 -32.60
C ALA A 135 -32.36 35.14 -34.07
N ILE A 136 -32.14 34.11 -34.90
CA ILE A 136 -32.57 34.10 -36.30
C ILE A 136 -34.11 34.23 -36.39
N LYS A 137 -34.85 33.50 -35.56
CA LYS A 137 -36.32 33.56 -35.54
C LYS A 137 -36.83 34.93 -35.11
N ALA A 138 -36.19 35.56 -34.12
CA ALA A 138 -36.52 36.91 -33.68
C ALA A 138 -36.24 37.96 -34.77
N ALA A 139 -35.18 37.78 -35.56
CA ALA A 139 -34.80 38.68 -36.64
C ALA A 139 -35.71 38.60 -37.89
N LYS A 140 -36.58 37.58 -38.00
CA LYS A 140 -37.51 37.36 -39.13
C LYS A 140 -36.86 37.60 -40.51
N PRO A 141 -35.78 36.86 -40.87
CA PRO A 141 -35.07 37.09 -42.13
C PRO A 141 -35.98 36.88 -43.33
N THR A 142 -35.84 37.73 -44.35
CA THR A 142 -36.62 37.62 -45.58
C THR A 142 -36.12 36.47 -46.48
N PRO A 143 -37.00 35.86 -47.30
CA PRO A 143 -36.62 34.76 -48.20
C PRO A 143 -35.46 35.09 -49.14
N GLU A 144 -35.34 36.35 -49.58
CA GLU A 144 -34.27 36.81 -50.46
C GLU A 144 -32.91 36.78 -49.78
N LEU A 145 -32.84 37.10 -48.47
CA LEU A 145 -31.61 37.06 -47.69
C LEU A 145 -31.14 35.63 -47.48
N LEU A 146 -32.05 34.69 -47.22
CA LEU A 146 -31.73 33.27 -47.11
C LEU A 146 -31.23 32.69 -48.45
N ALA A 147 -31.84 33.08 -49.57
CA ALA A 147 -31.39 32.68 -50.90
C ALA A 147 -29.99 33.23 -51.23
N TYR A 148 -29.71 34.47 -50.85
CA TYR A 148 -28.38 35.07 -51.00
C TYR A 148 -27.34 34.37 -50.11
N GLN A 149 -27.67 34.09 -48.84
CA GLN A 149 -26.78 33.36 -47.93
C GLN A 149 -26.50 31.95 -48.46
N TYR A 150 -27.51 31.24 -48.96
CA TYR A 150 -27.33 29.94 -49.61
C TYR A 150 -26.36 30.02 -50.79
N LEU A 151 -26.52 31.01 -51.67
CA LEU A 151 -25.64 31.23 -52.82
C LEU A 151 -24.19 31.54 -52.37
N GLN A 152 -24.01 32.25 -51.25
CA GLN A 152 -22.69 32.50 -50.65
C GLN A 152 -22.04 31.26 -50.01
N GLN A 153 -22.81 30.26 -49.57
CA GLN A 153 -22.27 29.01 -49.01
C GLN A 153 -21.87 28.00 -50.10
N LEU A 154 -22.34 28.20 -51.34
CA LEU A 154 -22.03 27.30 -52.46
C LEU A 154 -20.52 27.15 -52.77
N PRO A 155 -19.69 28.21 -52.72
CA PRO A 155 -18.25 28.07 -52.94
C PRO A 155 -17.55 27.23 -51.87
N GLU A 156 -17.98 27.27 -50.61
CA GLU A 156 -17.42 26.44 -49.54
C GLU A 156 -17.79 24.95 -49.73
N MET A 157 -19.01 24.67 -50.18
CA MET A 157 -19.46 23.32 -50.55
C MET A 157 -18.69 22.74 -51.76
N ALA A 158 -18.18 23.60 -52.65
CA ALA A 158 -17.40 23.21 -53.82
C ALA A 158 -15.92 22.92 -53.51
N LYS A 159 -15.41 23.34 -52.33
CA LYS A 159 -14.00 23.16 -51.92
C LYS A 159 -13.70 21.79 -51.26
N GLY A 160 -14.71 21.00 -50.91
CA GLY A 160 -14.54 19.66 -50.31
C GLY A 160 -14.13 18.59 -51.33
N GLU A 161 -13.20 17.70 -50.97
CA GLU A 161 -12.49 16.75 -51.86
C GLU A 161 -13.36 15.72 -52.64
N GLY A 162 -14.70 15.74 -52.54
CA GLY A 162 -15.63 14.83 -53.23
C GLY A 162 -16.67 15.48 -54.17
N SER A 163 -16.70 16.80 -54.34
CA SER A 163 -17.83 17.54 -54.92
C SER A 163 -17.69 17.87 -56.43
N LYS A 164 -17.59 16.84 -57.29
CA LYS A 164 -17.44 17.04 -58.76
C LYS A 164 -18.74 16.90 -59.57
N VAL A 165 -19.84 16.45 -58.97
CA VAL A 165 -21.13 16.25 -59.66
C VAL A 165 -22.23 16.98 -58.91
N TRP A 166 -22.74 18.04 -59.54
CA TRP A 166 -23.85 18.85 -59.04
C TRP A 166 -25.17 18.30 -59.62
N VAL A 167 -26.02 17.76 -58.74
CA VAL A 167 -27.37 17.31 -59.11
C VAL A 167 -28.36 18.25 -58.44
N VAL A 168 -29.04 19.08 -59.21
CA VAL A 168 -30.23 19.80 -58.73
C VAL A 168 -31.37 18.80 -58.73
N PRO A 169 -31.96 18.46 -57.58
CA PRO A 169 -33.18 17.67 -57.55
C PRO A 169 -34.26 18.40 -58.36
N SER A 170 -34.94 17.71 -59.27
CA SER A 170 -36.05 18.29 -60.05
C SER A 170 -37.17 18.87 -59.16
N ASP A 171 -37.22 18.46 -57.89
CA ASP A 171 -38.16 18.95 -56.87
C ASP A 171 -37.67 20.21 -56.13
N PHE A 172 -36.52 20.81 -56.51
CA PHE A 172 -36.03 22.02 -55.85
C PHE A 172 -37.00 23.20 -56.00
N GLY A 173 -37.59 23.37 -57.20
CA GLY A 173 -38.58 24.42 -57.45
C GLY A 173 -39.86 24.23 -56.63
N SER A 174 -40.34 23.00 -56.49
CA SER A 174 -41.56 22.69 -55.72
C SER A 174 -41.34 22.81 -54.21
N ALA A 175 -40.17 22.41 -53.70
CA ALA A 175 -39.78 22.60 -52.30
C ALA A 175 -39.65 24.09 -51.94
N LEU A 176 -39.04 24.89 -52.80
CA LEU A 176 -38.92 26.34 -52.61
C LEU A 176 -40.29 27.02 -52.64
N GLN A 177 -41.18 26.59 -53.55
CA GLN A 177 -42.55 27.10 -53.62
C GLN A 177 -43.40 26.68 -52.41
N GLY A 178 -43.21 25.47 -51.87
CA GLY A 178 -43.85 24.99 -50.64
C GLY A 178 -43.39 25.75 -49.39
N PHE A 179 -42.09 26.05 -49.30
CA PHE A 179 -41.52 26.90 -48.25
C PHE A 179 -42.02 28.35 -48.36
N ALA A 180 -42.05 28.92 -49.56
CA ALA A 180 -42.59 30.27 -49.76
C ALA A 180 -44.07 30.37 -49.35
N LYS A 181 -44.87 29.32 -49.60
CA LYS A 181 -46.28 29.22 -49.16
C LYS A 181 -46.46 29.11 -47.65
N SER A 182 -45.50 28.53 -46.91
CA SER A 182 -45.61 28.40 -45.45
C SER A 182 -45.29 29.69 -44.71
N PHE A 183 -44.63 30.65 -45.37
CA PHE A 183 -44.22 31.93 -44.78
C PHE A 183 -44.87 33.16 -45.43
N GLY A 184 -45.43 33.06 -46.64
CA GLY A 184 -46.04 34.17 -47.37
C GLY A 184 -47.52 33.97 -47.66
N VAL A 185 -48.28 35.06 -47.67
CA VAL A 185 -49.67 35.08 -48.17
C VAL A 185 -49.62 35.27 -49.69
N GLN A 186 -50.41 34.49 -50.44
CA GLN A 186 -50.48 34.61 -51.89
C GLN A 186 -51.28 35.89 -52.23
N GLY A 187 -50.62 36.90 -52.77
CA GLY A 187 -51.31 38.08 -53.31
C GLY A 187 -52.07 37.73 -54.60
N ASP A 188 -53.07 38.54 -54.96
CA ASP A 188 -53.93 38.34 -56.13
C ASP A 188 -53.18 38.22 -57.47
N ASP A 189 -51.90 38.62 -57.51
CA ASP A 189 -51.01 38.54 -58.69
C ASP A 189 -50.29 37.18 -58.82
N GLY A 190 -50.56 36.22 -57.93
CA GLY A 190 -49.88 34.92 -57.89
C GLY A 190 -48.45 34.94 -57.34
N VAL A 191 -47.95 36.12 -56.96
CA VAL A 191 -46.62 36.33 -56.35
C VAL A 191 -46.73 36.25 -54.83
N PHE A 192 -45.92 35.39 -54.20
CA PHE A 192 -45.83 35.30 -52.75
C PHE A 192 -45.04 36.49 -52.21
N ARG A 193 -45.68 37.33 -51.40
CA ARG A 193 -45.02 38.45 -50.72
C ARG A 193 -45.10 38.22 -49.22
N TYR A 194 -43.97 38.42 -48.55
CA TYR A 194 -43.88 38.35 -47.10
C TYR A 194 -44.23 39.72 -46.52
N GLU A 195 -45.26 39.78 -45.67
CA GLU A 195 -45.53 40.94 -44.82
C GLU A 195 -44.99 40.68 -43.41
N PRO A 196 -44.02 41.47 -42.92
CA PRO A 196 -43.54 41.32 -41.55
C PRO A 196 -44.66 41.67 -40.56
N THR A 197 -44.96 40.77 -39.63
CA THR A 197 -45.83 41.08 -38.50
C THR A 197 -45.13 42.04 -37.54
N ASP A 198 -45.83 43.09 -37.11
CA ASP A 198 -45.34 44.25 -36.32
C ASP A 198 -45.01 43.93 -34.84
N SER A 199 -44.81 42.66 -34.48
CA SER A 199 -44.48 42.28 -33.12
C SER A 199 -43.01 42.62 -32.81
N PRO A 200 -42.71 43.34 -31.71
CA PRO A 200 -41.34 43.67 -31.33
C PRO A 200 -40.52 42.39 -31.09
N PRO A 201 -39.20 42.42 -31.35
CA PRO A 201 -38.34 41.28 -31.12
C PRO A 201 -38.40 40.87 -29.65
N SER A 202 -38.60 39.58 -29.38
CA SER A 202 -38.52 39.02 -28.03
C SER A 202 -37.14 39.33 -27.44
N GLN A 203 -37.10 39.97 -26.28
CA GLN A 203 -35.85 40.20 -25.55
C GLN A 203 -35.24 38.86 -25.16
N ILE A 204 -33.97 38.67 -25.52
CA ILE A 204 -33.18 37.52 -25.10
C ILE A 204 -32.73 37.81 -23.67
N ASP A 205 -33.09 36.93 -22.73
CA ASP A 205 -32.60 37.03 -21.35
C ASP A 205 -31.09 36.69 -21.33
N GLU A 206 -30.26 37.71 -21.12
CA GLU A 206 -28.80 37.63 -21.10
C GLU A 206 -28.25 37.14 -19.74
N SER A 207 -29.10 37.10 -18.70
CA SER A 207 -28.68 36.73 -17.33
C SER A 207 -28.24 35.27 -17.20
N GLU A 208 -28.83 34.34 -17.97
CA GLU A 208 -28.43 32.93 -17.99
C GLU A 208 -27.01 32.69 -18.54
N THR A 209 -26.48 33.63 -19.33
CA THR A 209 -25.15 33.51 -19.94
C THR A 209 -24.02 34.05 -19.07
N GLU A 210 -24.30 34.95 -18.12
CA GLU A 210 -23.26 35.50 -17.23
C GLU A 210 -22.68 34.41 -16.31
N ASP A 211 -23.53 33.54 -15.77
CA ASP A 211 -23.11 32.44 -14.90
C ASP A 211 -22.22 31.42 -15.63
N TRP A 212 -22.39 31.26 -16.95
CA TRP A 212 -21.63 30.33 -17.80
C TRP A 212 -20.16 30.74 -17.98
N PHE A 213 -19.86 32.04 -17.99
CA PHE A 213 -18.49 32.57 -18.11
C PHE A 213 -17.81 32.79 -16.76
N SER A 214 -18.51 32.54 -15.65
CA SER A 214 -17.92 32.65 -14.32
C SER A 214 -16.93 31.50 -14.09
N LEU A 215 -15.64 31.83 -13.99
CA LEU A 215 -14.57 30.88 -13.61
C LEU A 215 -14.58 30.54 -12.11
N ALA A 216 -15.60 30.99 -11.38
CA ALA A 216 -15.74 30.75 -9.96
C ALA A 216 -16.02 29.26 -9.75
N SER A 217 -15.05 28.56 -9.15
CA SER A 217 -15.24 27.18 -8.74
C SER A 217 -16.42 27.12 -7.77
N ASP A 218 -17.37 26.20 -7.99
CA ASP A 218 -18.45 25.96 -7.02
C ASP A 218 -17.80 25.78 -5.63
N PRO A 219 -18.20 26.56 -4.61
CA PRO A 219 -17.58 26.53 -3.28
C PRO A 219 -17.57 25.12 -2.66
N LYS A 220 -18.48 24.25 -3.06
CA LYS A 220 -18.50 22.83 -2.63
C LYS A 220 -17.36 22.01 -3.21
N VAL A 221 -16.95 22.29 -4.45
CA VAL A 221 -15.82 21.61 -5.11
C VAL A 221 -14.51 22.03 -4.46
N ALA A 222 -14.36 23.32 -4.14
CA ALA A 222 -13.20 23.82 -3.41
C ALA A 222 -13.07 23.19 -2.01
N GLN A 223 -14.20 23.04 -1.30
CA GLN A 223 -14.24 22.39 0.01
C GLN A 223 -13.91 20.90 -0.07
N ALA A 224 -14.44 20.18 -1.07
CA ALA A 224 -14.15 18.76 -1.28
C ALA A 224 -12.67 18.49 -1.61
N VAL A 225 -12.05 19.36 -2.41
CA VAL A 225 -10.60 19.28 -2.71
C VAL A 225 -9.77 19.56 -1.46
N ALA A 226 -10.12 20.56 -0.65
CA ALA A 226 -9.43 20.86 0.60
C ALA A 226 -9.52 19.71 1.62
N GLU A 227 -10.68 19.06 1.73
CA GLU A 227 -10.86 17.88 2.57
C GLU A 227 -10.03 16.68 2.07
N ALA A 228 -10.01 16.44 0.76
CA ALA A 228 -9.20 15.38 0.16
C ALA A 228 -7.69 15.61 0.40
N GLU A 229 -7.20 16.84 0.25
CA GLU A 229 -5.82 17.20 0.59
C GLU A 229 -5.51 17.03 2.08
N ALA A 230 -6.45 17.38 2.97
CA ALA A 230 -6.28 17.21 4.41
C ALA A 230 -6.20 15.73 4.82
N VAL A 231 -6.94 14.84 4.14
CA VAL A 231 -6.85 13.38 4.34
C VAL A 231 -5.51 12.84 3.83
N ALA A 232 -5.05 13.29 2.66
CA ALA A 232 -3.77 12.86 2.08
C ALA A 232 -2.55 13.29 2.93
N ARG A 233 -2.65 14.41 3.66
CA ARG A 233 -1.59 14.92 4.54
C ARG A 233 -1.51 14.24 5.92
N LYS A 234 -2.43 13.33 6.25
CA LYS A 234 -2.35 12.57 7.50
C LYS A 234 -1.19 11.55 7.39
N PRO A 235 -0.16 11.64 8.25
CA PRO A 235 0.92 10.67 8.24
C PRO A 235 0.38 9.30 8.66
N VAL A 236 0.59 8.28 7.83
CA VAL A 236 0.28 6.88 8.16
C VAL A 236 1.28 6.44 9.23
N ALA A 237 0.79 6.17 10.44
CA ALA A 237 1.63 5.67 11.53
C ALA A 237 2.22 4.30 11.14
N PRO A 238 3.49 4.02 11.49
CA PRO A 238 4.04 2.69 11.27
C PRO A 238 3.38 1.73 12.27
N GLU A 239 2.52 0.83 11.80
CA GLU A 239 2.07 -0.29 12.61
C GLU A 239 3.24 -1.24 12.84
N ILE A 240 3.98 -0.98 13.92
CA ILE A 240 4.94 -1.92 14.49
C ILE A 240 4.10 -3.02 15.15
N GLY A 241 4.12 -4.20 14.53
CA GLY A 241 3.32 -5.35 14.91
C GLY A 241 3.42 -5.69 16.40
N THR A 242 2.27 -5.73 17.06
CA THR A 242 2.13 -6.35 18.38
C THR A 242 0.99 -7.36 18.30
N GLY A 243 1.31 -8.59 17.91
CA GLY A 243 0.28 -9.59 17.66
C GLY A 243 0.78 -11.01 17.43
N MET A 244 1.80 -11.47 18.16
CA MET A 244 1.98 -12.92 18.38
C MET A 244 3.01 -13.18 19.50
N GLY A 245 2.57 -13.72 20.64
CA GLY A 245 3.46 -13.97 21.78
C GLY A 245 2.81 -14.67 22.98
N ARG A 246 2.22 -15.83 22.70
CA ARG A 246 1.81 -16.94 23.59
C ARG A 246 2.05 -16.80 25.11
N SER A 247 0.95 -16.98 25.83
CA SER A 247 0.88 -17.62 27.15
C SER A 247 1.73 -18.90 27.19
N SER A 248 2.75 -18.91 28.05
CA SER A 248 3.30 -20.12 28.65
C SER A 248 3.66 -19.83 30.10
N ARG A 249 2.73 -20.13 31.02
CA ARG A 249 3.07 -20.39 32.42
C ARG A 249 3.77 -21.75 32.47
N HIS A 250 5.00 -21.78 32.95
CA HIS A 250 5.58 -22.97 33.58
C HIS A 250 6.05 -22.58 34.99
N PRO A 251 5.91 -23.47 35.98
CA PRO A 251 6.16 -23.16 37.38
C PRO A 251 7.64 -23.37 37.71
N SER A 252 8.28 -22.39 38.35
CA SER A 252 9.58 -22.60 38.99
C SER A 252 9.34 -23.12 40.42
N LEU A 253 9.64 -24.39 40.60
CA LEU A 253 10.03 -24.99 41.87
C LEU A 253 11.40 -24.43 42.27
N ASP A 254 11.44 -23.73 43.40
CA ASP A 254 12.56 -23.70 44.38
C ASP A 254 11.95 -23.18 45.70
N ALA A 255 11.63 -24.10 46.62
CA ALA A 255 12.34 -24.30 47.88
C ALA A 255 12.19 -23.11 48.84
N ALA A 256 11.20 -23.05 49.74
CA ALA A 256 11.12 -23.80 51.01
C ALA A 256 12.39 -23.71 51.88
N ILE A 257 12.46 -22.68 52.73
CA ILE A 257 13.04 -22.65 54.09
C ILE A 257 12.15 -21.69 54.90
N GLU A 258 11.21 -22.22 55.68
CA GLU A 258 11.16 -22.18 57.17
C GLU A 258 11.18 -20.76 57.77
N GLU A 259 10.01 -20.27 58.20
CA GLU A 259 9.56 -20.22 59.61
C GLU A 259 10.39 -19.29 60.51
N THR A 260 9.80 -18.16 60.92
CA THR A 260 9.33 -17.94 62.32
C THR A 260 8.91 -16.48 62.54
N GLY A 261 7.69 -16.32 63.06
CA GLY A 261 7.30 -15.37 64.13
C GLY A 261 7.71 -13.89 64.08
N THR A 262 6.69 -13.02 64.15
CA THR A 262 6.57 -11.85 65.07
C THR A 262 6.13 -10.56 64.36
N THR A 263 4.82 -10.29 64.41
CA THR A 263 4.28 -8.94 64.65
C THR A 263 4.36 -8.67 66.17
N PRO A 264 4.59 -7.43 66.66
CA PRO A 264 3.60 -6.35 66.55
C PRO A 264 4.19 -4.91 66.44
N GLY A 265 3.36 -3.93 66.08
CA GLY A 265 3.77 -2.51 66.23
C GLY A 265 2.88 -1.47 65.55
N THR A 266 1.77 -1.16 66.21
CA THR A 266 0.96 0.07 66.19
C THR A 266 1.67 1.37 65.77
N SER A 267 1.12 2.07 64.78
CA SER A 267 0.95 3.55 64.78
C SER A 267 0.04 3.98 63.63
N GLY A 268 -1.13 4.55 63.96
CA GLY A 268 -2.10 5.10 63.00
C GLY A 268 -3.52 4.66 63.29
#